data_AF-A0ABD2XN08-F1
#
_entry.id   AF-A0ABD2XN08-F1
#
_cell.length_a   1.000
_cell.length_b   1.000
_cell.length_c   1.000
_cell.angle_alpha   90.00
_cell.angle_beta   90.00
_cell.angle_gamma   90.00
#
_symmetry.space_group_name_H-M   'P 1'
#
loop_
_entity.id
_entity.type
_entity.pdbx_description
1 polymer ?
#
loop_
_entity_poly.entity_id
_entity_poly.type
_entity_poly.pdbx_seq_one_letter_code
_entity_poly.pdbx_strand_id
1 'polypeptide(L)'
;MILTNDSHSSQEKSQIPDKNQNNVNNVIDNDDYSTEVCESNDEFYNELIQSIDQQIHSDFSADMTLKNFTLFVKEAIASMTIRLYAKVDMNYKCVGDTILEMIKLYNVIFVGLIKQKFKHSNQLSLMIMSVHKTFKEFDSRSKVFNYFTDIGCLILPNSWSVNRGLKSKNKKGAQNIIVSPDNIQTIEIKKILKKFLELPNVFESIITNIHDKETSKNFDSPFSGQLYQSIKRECENRLVLPLSLYNDDFTVNNVLGACRVIHKIGGVYFSIFGIPDEYASQLENIFLFQLHDANHHKEFGNKKIFAEVIDQLKDLIINGIDVNYNSSTTKVHFFLFQVISDNLGANTILGFVRSFNGTHCCRVCLASKEEILTMTKENVTIFRDKNNYDQDCLQQSSGIREECIFNQLPYFHVLDNTCFDPCHDLLEGICRYDMGEILHDLIYEKNCFTLSQLNWKIKFFDNSLLGDKNILPQVTHASTSKILVISASEMFFLIQYFGILIGSRVPETYLQSYEKGSRVFVVYDETLGQQQWSSAQISCLVSQIDDRGFQRQCNIGLATNRLGAVV
;
A
#
# COMPACT_ATOMS: atom_id res chain seq x y z
N MET A 1 -37.40 42.77 -17.66
CA MET A 1 -38.28 43.47 -18.64
C MET A 1 -37.90 42.91 -20.00
N ILE A 2 -38.65 42.08 -20.72
CA ILE A 2 -40.10 41.81 -20.87
C ILE A 2 -40.16 40.33 -21.35
N LEU A 3 -40.62 39.35 -20.55
CA LEU A 3 -41.96 38.73 -20.56
C LEU A 3 -42.75 38.80 -21.88
N THR A 4 -42.86 37.68 -22.59
CA THR A 4 -44.11 37.28 -23.27
C THR A 4 -44.26 35.77 -23.22
N ASN A 5 -45.24 35.32 -22.44
CA ASN A 5 -45.91 34.03 -22.59
C ASN A 5 -46.70 34.05 -23.90
N ASP A 6 -46.77 32.91 -24.59
CA ASP A 6 -48.01 32.51 -25.24
C ASP A 6 -48.17 30.99 -25.17
N SER A 7 -49.30 30.63 -24.57
CA SER A 7 -49.81 29.28 -24.36
C SER A 7 -50.74 28.91 -25.50
N HIS A 8 -50.52 27.75 -26.13
CA HIS A 8 -51.62 27.00 -26.71
C HIS A 8 -51.47 25.50 -26.50
N SER A 9 -52.50 24.95 -25.89
CA SER A 9 -52.79 23.57 -25.58
C SER A 9 -53.28 22.79 -26.80
N SER A 10 -52.80 21.57 -26.98
CA SER A 10 -53.60 20.47 -27.53
C SER A 10 -53.11 19.15 -26.95
N GLN A 11 -54.07 18.42 -26.41
CA GLN A 11 -53.94 17.14 -25.72
C GLN A 11 -53.92 16.02 -26.76
N GLU A 12 -52.97 15.09 -26.64
CA GLU A 12 -53.20 13.69 -27.00
C GLU A 12 -52.86 12.81 -25.80
N LYS A 13 -53.88 12.10 -25.33
CA LYS A 13 -53.86 11.06 -24.29
C LYS A 13 -53.95 9.70 -24.98
N SER A 14 -53.67 8.66 -24.19
CA SER A 14 -53.88 7.22 -24.41
C SER A 14 -52.64 6.52 -24.98
N GLN A 15 -52.15 5.39 -24.45
CA GLN A 15 -52.72 4.38 -23.56
C GLN A 15 -51.56 3.57 -22.96
N ILE A 16 -51.50 3.44 -21.64
CA ILE A 16 -50.75 2.37 -20.96
C ILE A 16 -51.82 1.46 -20.35
N PRO A 17 -51.92 0.17 -20.72
CA PRO A 17 -52.78 -0.75 -20.02
C PRO A 17 -52.04 -1.39 -18.83
N ASP A 18 -52.60 -1.17 -17.65
CA ASP A 18 -52.49 -2.06 -16.50
C ASP A 18 -53.13 -3.43 -16.82
N LYS A 19 -52.53 -4.53 -16.33
CA LYS A 19 -53.11 -5.32 -15.22
C LYS A 19 -52.37 -6.64 -14.93
N ASN A 20 -52.20 -6.84 -13.62
CA ASN A 20 -52.41 -8.06 -12.83
C ASN A 20 -51.27 -9.09 -12.64
N GLN A 21 -50.81 -9.12 -11.39
CA GLN A 21 -50.82 -10.28 -10.47
C GLN A 21 -50.67 -11.67 -11.09
N ASN A 22 -49.53 -12.33 -10.83
CA ASN A 22 -49.43 -13.70 -10.27
C ASN A 22 -47.93 -14.03 -10.06
N ASN A 23 -47.55 -14.39 -8.83
CA ASN A 23 -47.30 -15.78 -8.43
C ASN A 23 -46.36 -16.53 -9.37
N VAL A 24 -45.08 -16.61 -9.00
CA VAL A 24 -44.14 -17.58 -9.56
C VAL A 24 -43.70 -18.50 -8.44
N ASN A 25 -44.33 -19.67 -8.39
CA ASN A 25 -43.80 -20.91 -7.84
C ASN A 25 -43.94 -21.98 -8.93
N ASN A 26 -42.82 -22.67 -9.18
CA ASN A 26 -42.63 -24.02 -9.76
C ASN A 26 -42.92 -24.27 -11.25
N VAL A 27 -41.89 -24.74 -11.97
CA VAL A 27 -41.73 -26.04 -12.68
C VAL A 27 -40.23 -26.10 -13.07
N ILE A 28 -39.36 -26.86 -12.40
CA ILE A 28 -38.95 -28.28 -12.61
C ILE A 28 -38.45 -28.56 -14.03
N ASP A 29 -37.14 -28.77 -14.18
CA ASP A 29 -36.59 -29.75 -15.10
C ASP A 29 -35.70 -30.71 -14.30
N ASN A 30 -35.92 -32.00 -14.54
CA ASN A 30 -35.29 -33.14 -13.91
C ASN A 30 -33.84 -33.28 -14.41
N ASP A 31 -32.91 -33.48 -13.49
CA ASP A 31 -31.74 -34.32 -13.75
C ASP A 31 -31.36 -35.07 -12.45
N ASP A 32 -31.23 -36.39 -12.61
CA ASP A 32 -30.90 -37.39 -11.60
C ASP A 32 -29.67 -37.02 -10.77
N TYR A 33 -29.84 -36.93 -9.44
CA TYR A 33 -28.79 -37.30 -8.50
C TYR A 33 -29.38 -38.16 -7.40
N SER A 34 -29.02 -39.44 -7.50
CA SER A 34 -29.18 -40.48 -6.48
C SER A 34 -28.73 -40.00 -5.10
N THR A 35 -29.61 -40.16 -4.13
CA THR A 35 -29.35 -40.10 -2.69
C THR A 35 -28.38 -41.23 -2.30
N GLU A 36 -27.09 -40.95 -2.26
CA GLU A 36 -26.17 -41.69 -1.41
C GLU A 36 -26.22 -41.05 -0.01
N VAL A 37 -26.90 -41.75 0.89
CA VAL A 37 -26.79 -41.56 2.33
C VAL A 37 -25.34 -41.89 2.70
N CYS A 38 -24.49 -40.89 2.83
CA CYS A 38 -23.16 -41.07 3.38
C CYS A 38 -23.30 -41.26 4.90
N GLU A 39 -23.16 -42.50 5.34
CA GLU A 39 -23.00 -42.86 6.74
C GLU A 39 -21.80 -42.10 7.33
N SER A 40 -21.94 -41.75 8.61
CA SER A 40 -21.10 -40.89 9.43
C SER A 40 -19.58 -41.15 9.35
N ASN A 41 -18.81 -40.10 9.01
CA ASN A 41 -17.36 -39.98 9.26
C ASN A 41 -17.05 -39.78 10.77
N ASP A 42 -17.53 -40.68 11.62
CA ASP A 42 -17.27 -40.63 13.07
C ASP A 42 -15.77 -40.81 13.39
N GLU A 43 -15.01 -41.55 12.57
CA GLU A 43 -13.56 -41.72 12.73
C GLU A 43 -12.79 -40.41 12.56
N PHE A 44 -13.09 -39.62 11.52
CA PHE A 44 -12.44 -38.32 11.28
C PHE A 44 -12.74 -37.32 12.41
N TYR A 45 -13.97 -37.32 12.91
CA TYR A 45 -14.34 -36.49 14.07
C TYR A 45 -13.62 -36.92 15.34
N ASN A 46 -13.45 -38.22 15.57
CA ASN A 46 -12.74 -38.73 16.74
C ASN A 46 -11.23 -38.48 16.68
N GLU A 47 -10.61 -38.58 15.50
CA GLU A 47 -9.20 -38.19 15.30
C GLU A 47 -9.00 -36.68 15.49
N LEU A 48 -9.93 -35.85 15.01
CA LEU A 48 -9.91 -34.41 15.24
C LEU A 48 -10.04 -34.07 16.73
N ILE A 49 -10.92 -34.77 17.46
CA ILE A 49 -11.09 -34.60 18.91
C ILE A 49 -9.82 -35.03 19.66
N GLN A 50 -9.19 -36.16 19.31
CA GLN A 50 -7.94 -36.60 19.93
C GLN A 50 -6.78 -35.64 19.68
N SER A 51 -6.69 -35.09 18.46
CA SER A 51 -5.72 -34.05 18.09
C SER A 51 -5.94 -32.77 18.91
N ILE A 52 -7.19 -32.33 19.03
CA ILE A 52 -7.57 -31.18 19.87
C ILE A 52 -7.22 -31.44 21.35
N ASP A 53 -7.50 -32.64 21.88
CA ASP A 53 -7.19 -33.00 23.27
C ASP A 53 -5.67 -32.99 23.53
N GLN A 54 -4.85 -33.50 22.60
CA GLN A 54 -3.39 -33.43 22.71
C GLN A 54 -2.86 -31.99 22.69
N GLN A 55 -3.46 -31.12 21.86
CA GLN A 55 -3.09 -29.71 21.75
C GLN A 55 -3.52 -28.89 22.99
N ILE A 56 -4.69 -29.19 23.56
CA ILE A 56 -5.15 -28.60 24.83
C ILE A 56 -4.22 -29.01 25.97
N HIS A 57 -3.75 -30.27 26.00
CA HIS A 57 -2.84 -30.73 27.05
C HIS A 57 -1.44 -30.10 27.00
N SER A 58 -0.96 -29.63 25.84
CA SER A 58 0.31 -28.87 25.75
C SER A 58 0.18 -27.41 26.18
N ASP A 59 -1.00 -26.80 25.98
CA ASP A 59 -1.23 -25.38 26.26
C ASP A 59 -1.72 -25.11 27.70
N PHE A 60 -2.29 -26.10 28.38
CA PHE A 60 -2.87 -25.97 29.72
C PHE A 60 -2.09 -26.76 30.78
N SER A 61 -1.35 -26.07 31.65
CA SER A 61 -0.78 -26.69 32.85
C SER A 61 -1.89 -27.15 33.80
N ALA A 62 -1.72 -28.30 34.46
CA ALA A 62 -2.67 -28.85 35.43
C ALA A 62 -3.00 -27.91 36.63
N ASP A 63 -2.20 -26.85 36.86
CA ASP A 63 -2.38 -25.85 37.93
C ASP A 63 -2.84 -24.46 37.40
N MET A 64 -3.82 -24.42 36.49
CA MET A 64 -4.37 -23.14 36.04
C MET A 64 -5.33 -22.54 37.09
N THR A 65 -4.87 -21.53 37.83
CA THR A 65 -5.73 -20.76 38.75
C THR A 65 -6.83 -19.99 37.99
N LEU A 66 -7.97 -19.70 38.63
CA LEU A 66 -9.03 -18.87 38.03
C LEU A 66 -8.50 -17.51 37.57
N LYS A 67 -7.54 -16.93 38.29
CA LYS A 67 -6.89 -15.66 37.93
C LYS A 67 -6.12 -15.78 36.61
N ASN A 68 -5.32 -16.83 36.46
CA ASN A 68 -4.55 -17.08 35.24
C ASN A 68 -5.48 -17.36 34.06
N PHE A 69 -6.55 -18.12 34.29
CA PHE A 69 -7.59 -18.35 33.28
C PHE A 69 -8.25 -17.04 32.82
N THR A 70 -8.66 -16.18 33.75
CA THR A 70 -9.26 -14.87 33.41
C THR A 70 -8.31 -14.01 32.59
N LEU A 71 -7.02 -13.98 32.95
CA LEU A 71 -6.00 -13.22 32.22
C LEU A 71 -5.83 -13.75 30.79
N PHE A 72 -5.67 -15.07 30.64
CA PHE A 72 -5.55 -15.72 29.33
C PHE A 72 -6.75 -15.43 28.43
N VAL A 73 -7.97 -15.56 28.97
CA VAL A 73 -9.20 -15.26 28.22
C VAL A 73 -9.23 -13.78 27.78
N LYS A 74 -8.78 -12.87 28.65
CA LYS A 74 -8.71 -11.44 28.33
C LYS A 74 -7.73 -11.15 27.20
N GLU A 75 -6.55 -11.76 27.24
CA GLU A 75 -5.54 -11.66 26.19
C GLU A 75 -6.06 -12.24 24.87
N ALA A 76 -6.71 -13.41 24.91
CA ALA A 76 -7.27 -14.05 23.72
C ALA A 76 -8.37 -13.21 23.07
N ILE A 77 -9.30 -12.67 23.87
CA ILE A 77 -10.39 -11.81 23.37
C ILE A 77 -9.81 -10.50 22.83
N ALA A 78 -8.88 -9.85 23.54
CA ALA A 78 -8.22 -8.64 23.05
C ALA A 78 -7.51 -8.89 21.72
N SER A 79 -6.75 -9.98 21.62
CA SER A 79 -6.01 -10.39 20.42
C SER A 79 -6.95 -10.67 19.24
N MET A 80 -8.07 -11.33 19.49
CA MET A 80 -9.12 -11.52 18.48
C MET A 80 -9.73 -10.19 18.04
N THR A 81 -10.10 -9.33 18.99
CA THR A 81 -10.71 -8.03 18.70
C THR A 81 -9.78 -7.17 17.84
N ILE A 82 -8.50 -7.03 18.20
CA ILE A 82 -7.58 -6.19 17.43
C ILE A 82 -7.35 -6.75 16.01
N ARG A 83 -7.28 -8.08 15.85
CA ARG A 83 -7.21 -8.71 14.52
C ARG A 83 -8.44 -8.41 13.66
N LEU A 84 -9.62 -8.30 14.25
CA LEU A 84 -10.82 -7.88 13.51
C LEU A 84 -10.73 -6.41 13.09
N TYR A 85 -10.24 -5.52 13.97
CA TYR A 85 -10.02 -4.11 13.63
C TYR A 85 -8.92 -3.90 12.58
N ALA A 86 -7.95 -4.80 12.49
CA ALA A 86 -6.87 -4.76 11.50
C ALA A 86 -7.30 -5.18 10.09
N LYS A 87 -8.49 -5.80 9.93
CA LYS A 87 -8.99 -6.19 8.61
C LYS A 87 -9.49 -4.98 7.85
N VAL A 88 -8.84 -4.69 6.71
CA VAL A 88 -9.13 -3.55 5.83
C VAL A 88 -10.60 -3.54 5.36
N ASP A 89 -11.18 -4.72 5.14
CA ASP A 89 -12.54 -4.87 4.61
C ASP A 89 -13.63 -4.75 5.68
N MET A 90 -13.26 -4.64 6.96
CA MET A 90 -14.19 -4.57 8.08
C MET A 90 -14.23 -3.17 8.67
N ASN A 91 -15.35 -2.47 8.49
CA ASN A 91 -15.58 -1.23 9.21
C ASN A 91 -15.88 -1.48 10.71
N TYR A 92 -15.76 -0.44 11.53
CA TYR A 92 -15.97 -0.54 12.98
C TYR A 92 -17.34 -1.07 13.40
N LYS A 93 -18.37 -0.84 12.59
CA LYS A 93 -19.72 -1.37 12.88
C LYS A 93 -19.73 -2.88 12.66
N CYS A 94 -19.19 -3.36 11.54
CA CYS A 94 -19.07 -4.78 11.27
C CYS A 94 -18.28 -5.51 12.37
N VAL A 95 -17.16 -4.94 12.83
CA VAL A 95 -16.39 -5.52 13.95
C VAL A 95 -17.23 -5.59 15.22
N GLY A 96 -17.93 -4.51 15.57
CA GLY A 96 -18.82 -4.47 16.73
C GLY A 96 -19.94 -5.52 16.65
N ASP A 97 -20.61 -5.61 15.50
CA ASP A 97 -21.68 -6.59 15.26
C ASP A 97 -21.13 -8.03 15.37
N THR A 98 -19.95 -8.33 14.80
CA THR A 98 -19.30 -9.63 14.95
C THR A 98 -19.03 -9.98 16.41
N ILE A 99 -18.48 -9.04 17.20
CA ILE A 99 -18.22 -9.28 18.63
C ILE A 99 -19.53 -9.55 19.37
N LEU A 100 -20.60 -8.80 19.09
CA LEU A 100 -21.91 -9.00 19.72
C LEU A 100 -22.52 -10.36 19.37
N GLU A 101 -22.39 -10.84 18.13
CA GLU A 101 -22.86 -12.17 17.75
C GLU A 101 -22.07 -13.28 18.45
N MET A 102 -20.75 -13.12 18.61
CA MET A 102 -19.94 -14.07 19.39
C MET A 102 -20.37 -14.12 20.86
N ILE A 103 -20.71 -12.97 21.45
CA ILE A 103 -21.23 -12.89 22.82
C ILE A 103 -22.57 -13.63 22.94
N LYS A 104 -23.46 -13.47 21.96
CA LYS A 104 -24.74 -14.19 21.92
C LYS A 104 -24.52 -15.70 21.84
N LEU A 105 -23.67 -16.16 20.92
CA LEU A 105 -23.33 -17.58 20.76
C LEU A 105 -22.75 -18.16 22.06
N TYR A 106 -21.81 -17.45 22.69
CA TYR A 106 -21.23 -17.83 23.96
C TYR A 106 -22.29 -18.00 25.06
N ASN A 107 -23.23 -17.04 25.16
CA ASN A 107 -24.29 -17.10 26.17
C ASN A 107 -25.24 -18.28 25.95
N VAL A 108 -25.62 -18.58 24.70
CA VAL A 108 -26.51 -19.70 24.40
C VAL A 108 -25.84 -21.03 24.77
N ILE A 109 -24.59 -21.25 24.34
CA ILE A 109 -23.90 -22.53 24.53
C ILE A 109 -23.43 -22.69 25.99
N PHE A 110 -22.62 -21.77 26.49
CA PHE A 110 -21.91 -21.97 27.75
C PHE A 110 -22.77 -21.62 28.97
N VAL A 111 -23.48 -20.49 28.90
CA VAL A 111 -24.36 -20.07 30.00
C VAL A 111 -25.68 -20.85 29.97
N GLY A 112 -26.22 -21.10 28.77
CA GLY A 112 -27.50 -21.81 28.59
C GLY A 112 -27.39 -23.33 28.78
N LEU A 113 -26.48 -24.00 28.08
CA LEU A 113 -26.41 -25.48 28.05
C LEU A 113 -25.40 -26.02 29.08
N ILE A 114 -24.15 -25.56 29.03
CA ILE A 114 -23.06 -26.16 29.84
C ILE A 114 -23.25 -25.86 31.32
N LYS A 115 -23.55 -24.61 31.70
CA LYS A 115 -23.84 -24.27 33.10
C LYS A 115 -25.03 -25.06 33.66
N GLN A 116 -26.01 -25.40 32.83
CA GLN A 116 -27.14 -26.23 33.24
C GLN A 116 -26.77 -27.70 33.43
N LYS A 117 -25.87 -28.23 32.61
CA LYS A 117 -25.41 -29.63 32.69
C LYS A 117 -24.46 -29.86 33.87
N PHE A 118 -23.67 -28.86 34.24
CA PHE A 118 -22.65 -28.95 35.29
C PHE A 118 -22.91 -28.01 36.48
N LYS A 119 -24.18 -27.88 36.90
CA LYS A 119 -24.62 -26.95 37.96
C LYS A 119 -23.88 -27.08 39.29
N HIS A 120 -23.26 -28.23 39.56
CA HIS A 120 -22.58 -28.52 40.83
C HIS A 120 -21.09 -28.09 40.87
N SER A 121 -20.50 -27.70 39.74
CA SER A 121 -19.13 -27.20 39.70
C SER A 121 -19.09 -25.68 39.85
N ASN A 122 -18.72 -25.22 41.06
CA ASN A 122 -18.51 -23.79 41.33
C ASN A 122 -17.37 -23.21 40.48
N GLN A 123 -16.28 -23.96 40.30
CA GLN A 123 -15.13 -23.52 39.51
C GLN A 123 -15.50 -23.29 38.04
N LEU A 124 -16.21 -24.25 37.42
CA LEU A 124 -16.69 -24.09 36.04
C LEU A 124 -17.66 -22.92 35.91
N SER A 125 -18.55 -22.74 36.88
CA SER A 125 -19.47 -21.60 36.90
C SER A 125 -18.73 -20.26 36.94
N LEU A 126 -17.66 -20.16 37.73
CA LEU A 126 -16.81 -18.98 37.82
C LEU A 126 -16.03 -18.74 36.52
N MET A 127 -15.50 -19.79 35.90
CA MET A 127 -14.82 -19.71 34.60
C MET A 127 -15.77 -19.20 33.51
N ILE A 128 -16.99 -19.75 33.42
CA ILE A 128 -18.01 -19.31 32.45
C ILE A 128 -18.38 -17.84 32.68
N MET A 129 -18.58 -17.44 33.93
CA MET A 129 -18.86 -16.04 34.27
C MET A 129 -17.69 -15.12 33.92
N SER A 130 -16.45 -15.58 34.10
CA SER A 130 -15.24 -14.80 33.77
C SER A 130 -15.17 -14.49 32.27
N VAL A 131 -15.43 -15.48 31.41
CA VAL A 131 -15.40 -15.26 29.96
C VAL A 131 -16.49 -14.26 29.56
N HIS A 132 -17.72 -14.44 30.06
CA HIS A 132 -18.82 -13.52 29.78
C HIS A 132 -18.51 -12.08 30.22
N LYS A 133 -17.95 -11.92 31.43
CA LYS A 133 -17.56 -10.60 31.95
C LYS A 133 -16.49 -9.96 31.06
N THR A 134 -15.51 -10.74 30.63
CA THR A 134 -14.41 -10.26 29.78
C THR A 134 -14.95 -9.76 28.44
N PHE A 135 -15.83 -10.52 27.78
CA PHE A 135 -16.46 -10.08 26.54
C PHE A 135 -17.24 -8.75 26.66
N LYS A 136 -17.90 -8.51 27.80
CA LYS A 136 -18.59 -7.23 28.07
C LYS A 136 -17.64 -6.04 28.17
N GLU A 137 -16.34 -6.26 28.35
CA GLU A 137 -15.32 -5.20 28.26
C GLU A 137 -14.99 -4.84 26.80
N PHE A 138 -15.44 -5.61 25.81
CA PHE A 138 -15.16 -5.39 24.39
C PHE A 138 -16.43 -5.23 23.51
N ASP A 139 -17.62 -5.19 24.13
CA ASP A 139 -18.93 -5.16 23.43
C ASP A 139 -19.26 -3.82 22.72
N SER A 140 -18.39 -2.82 22.84
CA SER A 140 -18.59 -1.50 22.26
C SER A 140 -17.26 -0.83 21.96
N ARG A 141 -17.25 -0.01 20.90
CA ARG A 141 -16.06 0.70 20.43
C ARG A 141 -15.37 1.48 21.56
N SER A 142 -16.13 2.21 22.37
CA SER A 142 -15.57 3.01 23.46
C SER A 142 -14.82 2.15 24.47
N LYS A 143 -15.36 0.98 24.84
CA LYS A 143 -14.68 0.10 25.80
C LYS A 143 -13.44 -0.54 25.20
N VAL A 144 -13.51 -0.97 23.94
CA VAL A 144 -12.34 -1.47 23.20
C VAL A 144 -11.23 -0.42 23.16
N PHE A 145 -11.56 0.82 22.79
CA PHE A 145 -10.61 1.91 22.70
C PHE A 145 -10.03 2.26 24.06
N ASN A 146 -10.86 2.34 25.11
CA ASN A 146 -10.38 2.56 26.47
C ASN A 146 -9.42 1.46 26.90
N TYR A 147 -9.77 0.18 26.70
CA TYR A 147 -8.91 -0.94 27.05
C TYR A 147 -7.53 -0.85 26.37
N PHE A 148 -7.49 -0.65 25.05
CA PHE A 148 -6.22 -0.56 24.33
C PHE A 148 -5.43 0.72 24.63
N THR A 149 -6.11 1.80 25.02
CA THR A 149 -5.47 3.03 25.51
C THR A 149 -4.83 2.78 26.88
N ASP A 150 -5.54 2.11 27.80
CA ASP A 150 -5.10 1.82 29.16
C ASP A 150 -3.86 0.92 29.19
N ILE A 151 -3.78 -0.06 28.29
CA ILE A 151 -2.58 -0.92 28.15
C ILE A 151 -1.49 -0.31 27.26
N GLY A 152 -1.72 0.89 26.70
CA GLY A 152 -0.74 1.61 25.88
C GLY A 152 -0.48 1.00 24.50
N CYS A 153 -1.45 0.27 23.93
CA CYS A 153 -1.40 -0.31 22.59
C CYS A 153 -2.16 0.51 21.53
N LEU A 154 -3.03 1.43 21.94
CA LEU A 154 -3.70 2.37 21.05
C LEU A 154 -3.14 3.78 21.23
N ILE A 155 -2.52 4.32 20.17
CA ILE A 155 -2.04 5.70 20.12
C ILE A 155 -3.09 6.50 19.32
N LEU A 156 -3.83 7.36 20.02
CA LEU A 156 -4.83 8.22 19.38
C LEU A 156 -4.18 9.45 18.73
N PRO A 157 -4.73 9.96 17.62
CA PRO A 157 -4.26 11.20 17.02
C PRO A 157 -4.59 12.40 17.91
N ASN A 158 -3.71 13.39 17.89
CA ASN A 158 -3.93 14.72 18.44
C ASN A 158 -4.58 15.61 17.38
N SER A 159 -5.66 16.29 17.74
CA SER A 159 -6.35 17.25 16.88
C SER A 159 -5.93 18.66 17.24
N TRP A 160 -5.48 19.43 16.25
CA TRP A 160 -5.17 20.86 16.41
C TRP A 160 -5.75 21.67 15.25
N SER A 161 -5.93 22.96 15.46
CA SER A 161 -6.62 23.85 14.52
C SER A 161 -5.61 24.72 13.78
N VAL A 162 -5.57 24.63 12.45
CA VAL A 162 -4.72 25.46 11.60
C VAL A 162 -5.32 26.84 11.35
N ASN A 163 -6.66 26.92 11.36
CA ASN A 163 -7.42 28.16 11.26
C ASN A 163 -8.83 28.00 11.84
N ARG A 164 -9.56 29.10 12.00
CA ARG A 164 -11.01 29.11 12.31
C ARG A 164 -11.76 29.87 11.22
N GLY A 165 -12.46 29.13 10.37
CA GLY A 165 -13.29 29.68 9.29
C GLY A 165 -14.77 29.74 9.63
N LEU A 166 -15.52 30.56 8.88
CA LEU A 166 -16.98 30.54 8.89
C LEU A 166 -17.47 29.44 7.93
N LYS A 167 -18.19 28.43 8.45
CA LYS A 167 -18.81 27.38 7.64
C LYS A 167 -20.33 27.46 7.74
N SER A 168 -20.99 27.30 6.60
CA SER A 168 -22.44 27.18 6.53
C SER A 168 -22.85 25.76 6.92
N LYS A 169 -23.65 25.62 7.98
CA LYS A 169 -24.22 24.34 8.40
C LYS A 169 -25.74 24.41 8.36
N ASN A 170 -26.35 23.49 7.61
CA ASN A 170 -27.80 23.34 7.62
C ASN A 170 -28.20 22.60 8.90
N LYS A 171 -29.03 23.24 9.73
CA LYS A 171 -29.65 22.62 10.90
C LYS A 171 -31.16 22.82 10.78
N LYS A 172 -31.90 21.71 10.62
CA LYS A 172 -33.37 21.70 10.52
C LYS A 172 -33.92 22.61 9.40
N GLY A 173 -33.27 22.67 8.25
CA GLY A 173 -33.71 23.48 7.11
C GLY A 173 -33.28 24.95 7.16
N ALA A 174 -32.70 25.42 8.26
CA ALA A 174 -32.12 26.75 8.36
C ALA A 174 -30.60 26.71 8.12
N GLN A 175 -30.13 27.59 7.24
CA GLN A 175 -28.71 27.78 6.97
C GLN A 175 -28.10 28.65 8.06
N ASN A 176 -27.31 28.06 8.95
CA ASN A 176 -26.61 28.77 10.01
C ASN A 176 -25.15 28.93 9.63
N ILE A 177 -24.58 30.10 9.84
CA ILE A 177 -23.14 30.32 9.75
C ILE A 177 -22.55 30.03 11.13
N ILE A 178 -21.63 29.07 11.21
CA ILE A 178 -20.90 28.76 12.43
C ILE A 178 -19.41 28.98 12.21
N VAL A 179 -18.71 29.48 13.22
CA VAL A 179 -17.25 29.40 13.24
C VAL A 179 -16.89 27.96 13.55
N SER A 180 -16.14 27.31 12.66
CA SER A 180 -15.65 25.95 12.86
C SER A 180 -14.15 25.90 12.60
N PRO A 181 -13.38 25.19 13.43
CA PRO A 181 -11.96 25.06 13.21
C PRO A 181 -11.68 24.18 11.99
N ASP A 182 -10.67 24.56 11.22
CA ASP A 182 -10.03 23.71 10.24
C ASP A 182 -8.98 22.90 11.00
N ASN A 183 -9.29 21.62 11.21
CA ASN A 183 -8.49 20.74 12.06
C ASN A 183 -7.56 19.88 11.21
N ILE A 184 -6.37 19.64 11.77
CA ILE A 184 -5.40 18.65 11.31
C ILE A 184 -5.28 17.59 12.40
N GLN A 185 -5.13 16.33 12.00
CA GLN A 185 -4.89 15.21 12.90
C GLN A 185 -3.44 14.75 12.76
N THR A 186 -2.72 14.66 13.87
CA THR A 186 -1.32 14.20 13.89
C THR A 186 -1.13 13.12 14.93
N ILE A 187 -0.35 12.09 14.63
CA ILE A 187 -0.01 11.03 15.58
C ILE A 187 1.39 11.29 16.13
N GLU A 188 1.59 11.08 17.43
CA GLU A 188 2.90 11.25 18.06
C GLU A 188 3.88 10.19 17.60
N ILE A 189 4.73 10.54 16.64
CA ILE A 189 5.70 9.62 16.02
C ILE A 189 6.65 8.99 17.04
N LYS A 190 7.02 9.74 18.08
CA LYS A 190 7.89 9.29 19.17
C LYS A 190 7.33 8.06 19.90
N LYS A 191 6.00 8.04 20.13
CA LYS A 191 5.32 6.91 20.78
C LYS A 191 5.29 5.69 19.87
N ILE A 192 5.03 5.89 18.57
CA ILE A 192 5.04 4.81 17.57
C ILE A 192 6.42 4.19 17.47
N LEU A 193 7.45 5.01 17.19
CA LEU A 193 8.83 4.54 17.03
C LEU A 193 9.33 3.78 18.26
N LYS A 194 9.07 4.30 19.47
CA LYS A 194 9.46 3.61 20.70
C LYS A 194 8.80 2.25 20.80
N LYS A 195 7.47 2.18 20.63
CA LYS A 195 6.73 0.92 20.72
C LYS A 195 7.14 -0.08 19.66
N PHE A 196 7.37 0.38 18.43
CA PHE A 196 7.77 -0.46 17.31
C PHE A 196 9.18 -1.03 17.49
N LEU A 197 10.15 -0.20 17.86
CA LEU A 197 11.53 -0.65 18.08
C LEU A 197 11.69 -1.55 19.32
N GLU A 198 10.82 -1.39 20.33
CA GLU A 198 10.77 -2.27 21.51
C GLU A 198 10.05 -3.61 21.23
N LEU A 199 9.52 -3.84 20.02
CA LEU A 199 8.99 -5.15 19.64
C LEU A 199 10.14 -6.17 19.54
N PRO A 200 9.88 -7.45 19.85
CA PRO A 200 10.88 -8.50 19.76
C PRO A 200 11.59 -8.51 18.40
N ASN A 201 12.92 -8.50 18.42
CA ASN A 201 13.82 -8.57 17.27
C ASN A 201 13.73 -7.41 16.25
N VAL A 202 12.79 -6.46 16.37
CA VAL A 202 12.63 -5.40 15.36
C VAL A 202 13.84 -4.48 15.32
N PHE A 203 14.29 -3.98 16.48
CA PHE A 203 15.46 -3.10 16.54
C PHE A 203 16.72 -3.79 16.01
N GLU A 204 16.98 -5.03 16.44
CA GLU A 204 18.14 -5.81 15.99
C GLU A 204 18.12 -6.06 14.48
N SER A 205 16.98 -6.49 13.93
CA SER A 205 16.83 -6.73 12.49
C SER A 205 17.09 -5.47 11.67
N ILE A 206 16.63 -4.30 12.12
CA ILE A 206 16.88 -3.03 11.44
C ILE A 206 18.37 -2.69 11.46
N ILE A 207 19.03 -2.79 12.61
CA ILE A 207 20.45 -2.46 12.74
C ILE A 207 21.32 -3.40 11.91
N THR A 208 21.04 -4.71 11.97
CA THR A 208 21.76 -5.72 11.19
C THR A 208 21.58 -5.47 9.70
N ASN A 209 20.35 -5.25 9.23
CA ASN A 209 20.08 -4.97 7.82
C ASN A 209 20.81 -3.71 7.33
N ILE A 210 20.80 -2.62 8.10
CA ILE A 210 21.57 -1.41 7.76
C ILE A 210 23.06 -1.76 7.63
N HIS A 211 23.63 -2.49 8.59
CA HIS A 211 25.05 -2.84 8.57
C HIS A 211 25.43 -3.73 7.37
N ASP A 212 24.60 -4.72 7.05
CA ASP A 212 24.81 -5.60 5.91
C ASP A 212 24.80 -4.81 4.60
N LYS A 213 23.84 -3.89 4.46
CA LYS A 213 23.69 -3.03 3.28
C LYS A 213 24.81 -1.98 3.16
N GLU A 214 25.36 -1.48 4.26
CA GLU A 214 26.53 -0.59 4.25
C GLU A 214 27.80 -1.30 3.76
N THR A 215 27.93 -2.59 4.06
CA THR A 215 29.10 -3.40 3.68
C THR A 215 28.91 -4.11 2.34
N SER A 216 27.71 -4.02 1.75
CA SER A 216 27.39 -4.60 0.45
C SER A 216 28.28 -3.98 -0.64
N LYS A 217 28.76 -4.85 -1.53
CA LYS A 217 29.48 -4.44 -2.75
C LYS A 217 28.53 -4.06 -3.89
N ASN A 218 27.24 -4.36 -3.73
CA ASN A 218 26.22 -4.03 -4.71
C ASN A 218 25.61 -2.66 -4.37
N PHE A 219 25.14 -1.93 -5.38
CA PHE A 219 24.23 -0.80 -5.17
C PHE A 219 22.82 -1.32 -4.90
N ASP A 220 22.63 -1.95 -3.74
CA ASP A 220 21.36 -2.54 -3.29
C ASP A 220 20.68 -1.74 -2.18
N SER A 221 21.28 -0.60 -1.80
CA SER A 221 20.73 0.36 -0.87
C SER A 221 21.39 1.73 -1.00
N PRO A 222 20.73 2.79 -0.52
CA PRO A 222 21.33 4.10 -0.38
C PRO A 222 22.25 4.23 0.85
N PHE A 223 22.42 3.19 1.67
CA PHE A 223 23.32 3.22 2.83
C PHE A 223 24.78 3.29 2.42
N SER A 224 25.15 2.81 1.24
CA SER A 224 26.47 3.03 0.64
C SER A 224 26.64 4.42 0.00
N GLY A 225 25.55 5.20 -0.09
CA GLY A 225 25.51 6.51 -0.74
C GLY A 225 26.24 7.62 0.03
N GLN A 226 26.80 8.58 -0.71
CA GLN A 226 27.61 9.67 -0.15
C GLN A 226 26.87 10.51 0.92
N LEU A 227 25.58 10.79 0.69
CA LEU A 227 24.75 11.56 1.62
C LEU A 227 24.57 10.85 2.96
N TYR A 228 24.24 9.55 2.93
CA TYR A 228 24.09 8.79 4.18
C TYR A 228 25.44 8.69 4.92
N GLN A 229 26.52 8.43 4.18
CA GLN A 229 27.87 8.32 4.75
C GLN A 229 28.41 9.64 5.31
N SER A 230 28.03 10.81 4.77
CA SER A 230 28.38 12.11 5.39
C SER A 230 27.65 12.30 6.72
N ILE A 231 26.34 12.06 6.74
CA ILE A 231 25.51 12.20 7.96
C ILE A 231 25.98 11.23 9.06
N LYS A 232 26.28 9.98 8.70
CA LYS A 232 26.80 8.98 9.63
C LYS A 232 28.12 9.43 10.25
N ARG A 233 29.05 10.00 9.48
CA ARG A 233 30.32 10.55 9.98
C ARG A 233 30.09 11.75 10.92
N GLU A 234 29.20 12.66 10.57
CA GLU A 234 28.84 13.80 11.43
C GLU A 234 28.15 13.36 12.73
N CYS A 235 27.55 12.17 12.73
CA CYS A 235 26.84 11.59 13.87
C CYS A 235 27.58 10.39 14.49
N GLU A 236 28.89 10.23 14.32
CA GLU A 236 29.64 9.03 14.76
C GLU A 236 29.40 8.60 16.22
N ASN A 237 29.14 9.57 17.11
CA ASN A 237 28.86 9.33 18.53
C ASN A 237 27.39 9.06 18.87
N ARG A 238 26.51 8.95 17.88
CA ARG A 238 25.06 8.77 18.05
C ARG A 238 24.54 7.67 17.14
N LEU A 239 23.67 6.82 17.67
CA LEU A 239 22.89 5.94 16.83
C LEU A 239 21.76 6.74 16.17
N VAL A 240 21.81 6.89 14.84
CA VAL A 240 20.83 7.66 14.08
C VAL A 240 20.19 6.80 12.99
N LEU A 241 18.87 6.68 13.02
CA LEU A 241 18.10 5.93 12.02
C LEU A 241 17.44 6.86 10.99
N PRO A 242 17.51 6.54 9.69
CA PRO A 242 16.83 7.32 8.66
C PRO A 242 15.33 7.01 8.61
N LEU A 243 14.54 8.08 8.51
CA LEU A 243 13.11 8.02 8.24
C LEU A 243 12.83 8.39 6.79
N SER A 244 11.86 7.70 6.19
CA SER A 244 11.28 8.05 4.91
C SER A 244 9.87 8.58 5.14
N LEU A 245 9.54 9.76 4.61
CA LEU A 245 8.17 10.24 4.56
C LEU A 245 7.54 9.92 3.21
N TYR A 246 6.26 9.57 3.23
CA TYR A 246 5.45 9.38 2.05
C TYR A 246 4.19 10.25 2.12
N ASN A 247 3.78 10.85 1.01
CA ASN A 247 2.55 11.64 0.93
C ASN A 247 1.69 11.20 -0.26
N ASP A 248 0.39 11.06 0.02
CA ASP A 248 -0.62 10.74 -0.98
C ASP A 248 -1.98 11.39 -0.63
N ASP A 249 -2.75 11.73 -1.65
CA ASP A 249 -4.07 12.37 -1.56
C ASP A 249 -5.17 11.36 -1.94
N PHE A 250 -6.10 11.09 -1.02
CA PHE A 250 -7.20 10.16 -1.27
C PHE A 250 -8.57 10.76 -0.98
N THR A 251 -9.62 10.15 -1.55
CA THR A 251 -11.02 10.58 -1.36
C THR A 251 -11.82 9.49 -0.64
N VAL A 252 -12.55 9.87 0.41
CA VAL A 252 -13.33 8.91 1.23
C VAL A 252 -14.77 8.72 0.72
N ASN A 253 -15.24 9.58 -0.20
CA ASN A 253 -16.61 9.57 -0.69
C ASN A 253 -16.78 8.87 -2.04
N ASN A 254 -17.95 8.24 -2.20
CA ASN A 254 -18.42 7.39 -3.30
C ASN A 254 -17.82 7.72 -4.69
N VAL A 255 -17.20 6.70 -5.31
CA VAL A 255 -16.43 6.72 -6.56
C VAL A 255 -17.27 7.12 -7.80
N LEU A 256 -18.58 7.35 -7.66
CA LEU A 256 -19.51 7.48 -8.79
C LEU A 256 -20.15 8.87 -9.00
N GLY A 257 -19.96 9.88 -8.13
CA GLY A 257 -20.73 11.15 -8.20
C GLY A 257 -19.99 12.39 -8.77
N ALA A 258 -20.72 13.47 -9.08
CA ALA A 258 -20.15 14.76 -9.53
C ALA A 258 -19.35 15.53 -8.44
N CYS A 259 -19.45 15.10 -7.17
CA CYS A 259 -18.73 15.68 -6.03
C CYS A 259 -17.39 14.98 -5.71
N ARG A 260 -16.87 14.14 -6.62
CA ARG A 260 -15.62 13.35 -6.47
C ARG A 260 -14.40 14.15 -6.01
N VAL A 261 -14.32 15.44 -6.35
CA VAL A 261 -13.09 16.26 -6.21
C VAL A 261 -13.11 17.20 -4.99
N ILE A 262 -14.22 17.28 -4.26
CA ILE A 262 -14.45 18.39 -3.31
C ILE A 262 -13.74 18.17 -1.97
N HIS A 263 -13.54 16.91 -1.54
CA HIS A 263 -12.99 16.58 -0.22
C HIS A 263 -11.85 15.55 -0.32
N LYS A 264 -10.71 15.99 -0.83
CA LYS A 264 -9.47 15.20 -0.79
C LYS A 264 -8.82 15.32 0.59
N ILE A 265 -8.36 14.19 1.11
CA ILE A 265 -7.58 14.13 2.35
C ILE A 265 -6.13 13.87 1.95
N GLY A 266 -5.24 14.74 2.39
CA GLY A 266 -3.81 14.50 2.32
C GLY A 266 -3.37 13.62 3.50
N GLY A 267 -2.76 12.49 3.17
CA GLY A 267 -2.13 11.59 4.13
C GLY A 267 -0.63 11.75 4.11
N VAL A 268 -0.03 11.87 5.29
CA VAL A 268 1.42 11.79 5.48
C VAL A 268 1.71 10.51 6.26
N TYR A 269 2.59 9.69 5.72
CA TYR A 269 3.02 8.44 6.29
C TYR A 269 4.53 8.45 6.50
N PHE A 270 5.03 7.57 7.34
CA PHE A 270 6.45 7.37 7.53
C PHE A 270 6.80 5.90 7.71
N SER A 271 8.02 5.56 7.36
CA SER A 271 8.64 4.27 7.66
C SER A 271 10.10 4.47 8.08
N ILE A 272 10.65 3.47 8.77
CA ILE A 272 12.08 3.42 9.06
C ILE A 272 12.76 2.82 7.84
N PHE A 273 13.70 3.54 7.24
CA PHE A 273 14.29 3.19 5.96
C PHE A 273 15.25 1.98 6.02
N GLY A 274 15.60 1.51 7.23
CA GLY A 274 16.43 0.32 7.45
C GLY A 274 15.69 -0.97 7.75
N ILE A 275 14.35 -0.99 7.63
CA ILE A 275 13.57 -2.23 7.75
C ILE A 275 14.02 -3.22 6.67
N PRO A 276 14.20 -4.53 6.96
CA PRO A 276 14.55 -5.53 5.96
C PRO A 276 13.60 -5.54 4.76
N ASP A 277 14.13 -5.79 3.57
CA ASP A 277 13.44 -5.60 2.29
C ASP A 277 12.13 -6.43 2.20
N GLU A 278 12.11 -7.63 2.76
CA GLU A 278 10.95 -8.52 2.81
C GLU A 278 9.79 -8.01 3.68
N TYR A 279 10.06 -7.03 4.55
CA TYR A 279 9.09 -6.42 5.45
C TYR A 279 8.79 -4.96 5.11
N ALA A 280 9.66 -4.30 4.35
CA ALA A 280 9.58 -2.86 4.06
C ALA A 280 8.26 -2.47 3.36
N SER A 281 7.71 -3.34 2.51
CA SER A 281 6.45 -3.11 1.80
C SER A 281 5.19 -3.57 2.55
N GLN A 282 5.32 -4.12 3.76
CA GLN A 282 4.16 -4.54 4.55
C GLN A 282 3.47 -3.32 5.17
N LEU A 283 2.15 -3.23 5.03
CA LEU A 283 1.36 -2.11 5.55
C LEU A 283 1.54 -1.89 7.06
N GLU A 284 1.83 -2.94 7.82
CA GLU A 284 2.08 -2.88 9.27
C GLU A 284 3.35 -2.11 9.63
N ASN A 285 4.26 -1.91 8.66
CA ASN A 285 5.51 -1.17 8.81
C ASN A 285 5.46 0.25 8.19
N ILE A 286 4.29 0.68 7.71
CA ILE A 286 4.04 2.01 7.16
C ILE A 286 3.06 2.74 8.09
N PHE A 287 3.56 3.75 8.78
CA PHE A 287 2.83 4.38 9.87
C PHE A 287 2.22 5.72 9.43
N LEU A 288 0.97 5.96 9.82
CA LEU A 288 0.33 7.26 9.60
C LEU A 288 0.93 8.31 10.53
N PHE A 289 1.30 9.47 9.98
CA PHE A 289 1.79 10.62 10.73
C PHE A 289 0.75 11.74 10.83
N GLN A 290 0.17 12.13 9.69
CA GLN A 290 -0.73 13.28 9.62
C GLN A 290 -1.87 13.04 8.62
N LEU A 291 -3.05 13.57 8.96
CA LEU A 291 -4.18 13.75 8.04
C LEU A 291 -4.64 15.22 8.04
N HIS A 292 -4.83 15.77 6.84
CA HIS A 292 -5.35 17.13 6.65
C HIS A 292 -6.23 17.21 5.40
N ASP A 293 -7.03 18.26 5.26
CA ASP A 293 -7.72 18.54 3.99
C ASP A 293 -6.68 19.00 2.96
N ALA A 294 -6.62 18.36 1.79
CA ALA A 294 -5.63 18.67 0.77
C ALA A 294 -5.74 20.13 0.28
N ASN A 295 -6.93 20.75 0.36
CA ASN A 295 -7.10 22.15 -0.01
C ASN A 295 -6.36 23.10 0.93
N HIS A 296 -6.07 22.68 2.17
CA HIS A 296 -5.30 23.49 3.12
C HIS A 296 -3.94 23.90 2.53
N HIS A 297 -3.31 23.08 1.67
CA HIS A 297 -2.06 23.45 0.99
C HIS A 297 -2.19 24.75 0.22
N LYS A 298 -3.34 24.99 -0.41
CA LYS A 298 -3.61 26.21 -1.17
C LYS A 298 -4.03 27.36 -0.25
N GLU A 299 -4.79 27.07 0.81
CA GLU A 299 -5.38 28.10 1.68
C GLU A 299 -4.40 28.63 2.73
N PHE A 300 -3.55 27.77 3.29
CA PHE A 300 -2.73 28.08 4.46
C PHE A 300 -1.22 27.95 4.21
N GLY A 301 -0.81 27.29 3.14
CA GLY A 301 0.59 27.00 2.81
C GLY A 301 1.19 25.87 3.64
N ASN A 302 2.29 25.31 3.15
CA ASN A 302 2.90 24.11 3.74
C ASN A 302 3.48 24.36 5.13
N LYS A 303 4.02 25.56 5.37
CA LYS A 303 4.60 25.95 6.66
C LYS A 303 3.61 25.77 7.82
N LYS A 304 2.32 26.09 7.60
CA LYS A 304 1.30 25.92 8.64
C LYS A 304 0.84 24.47 8.76
N ILE A 305 0.71 23.77 7.65
CA ILE A 305 0.19 22.38 7.62
C ILE A 305 1.15 21.40 8.27
N PHE A 306 2.45 21.58 8.04
CA PHE A 306 3.49 20.66 8.52
C PHE A 306 4.20 21.16 9.78
N ALA A 307 3.70 22.20 10.46
CA ALA A 307 4.35 22.76 11.64
C ALA A 307 4.61 21.67 12.72
N GLU A 308 3.57 20.92 13.09
CA GLU A 308 3.65 19.84 14.07
C GLU A 308 4.54 18.68 13.61
N VAL A 309 4.50 18.36 12.31
CA VAL A 309 5.37 17.33 11.69
C VAL A 309 6.84 17.72 11.85
N ILE A 310 7.19 18.96 11.53
CA ILE A 310 8.57 19.46 11.66
C ILE A 310 9.02 19.49 13.11
N ASP A 311 8.16 19.94 14.03
CA ASP A 311 8.52 20.04 15.45
C ASP A 311 8.81 18.65 16.05
N GLN A 312 8.01 17.64 15.71
CA GLN A 312 8.26 16.26 16.15
C GLN A 312 9.53 15.67 15.51
N LEU A 313 9.80 15.92 14.22
CA LEU A 313 11.03 15.47 13.56
C LEU A 313 12.28 16.16 14.12
N LYS A 314 12.20 17.46 14.47
CA LYS A 314 13.27 18.19 15.17
C LYS A 314 13.54 17.59 16.55
N ASP A 315 12.50 17.26 17.32
CA ASP A 315 12.67 16.58 18.60
C ASP A 315 13.39 15.23 18.44
N LEU A 316 13.03 14.43 17.43
CA LEU A 316 13.66 13.13 17.21
C LEU A 316 15.15 13.20 16.86
N ILE A 317 15.60 14.19 16.08
CA ILE A 317 17.03 14.33 15.75
C ILE A 317 17.83 14.95 16.90
N ILE A 318 17.25 15.93 17.62
CA ILE A 318 17.93 16.63 18.72
C ILE A 318 17.95 15.78 19.99
N ASN A 319 16.77 15.34 20.44
CA ASN A 319 16.57 14.70 21.73
C ASN A 319 16.54 13.18 21.64
N GLY A 320 16.17 12.60 20.50
CA GLY A 320 16.06 11.15 20.33
C GLY A 320 15.01 10.50 21.22
N ILE A 321 15.04 9.16 21.26
CA ILE A 321 14.19 8.32 22.10
C ILE A 321 15.04 7.26 22.80
N ASP A 322 14.67 6.90 24.01
CA ASP A 322 15.27 5.75 24.71
C ASP A 322 14.51 4.48 24.31
N VAL A 323 15.21 3.51 23.74
CA VAL A 323 14.69 2.19 23.33
C VAL A 323 15.21 1.13 24.29
N ASN A 324 14.31 0.37 24.90
CA ASN A 324 14.68 -0.76 25.75
C ASN A 324 14.80 -2.03 24.91
N TYR A 325 16.00 -2.60 24.86
CA TYR A 325 16.30 -3.81 24.09
C TYR A 325 17.37 -4.63 24.82
N ASN A 326 17.18 -5.96 24.93
CA ASN A 326 18.08 -6.90 25.62
C ASN A 326 18.53 -6.43 27.03
N SER A 327 17.59 -5.95 27.85
CA SER A 327 17.85 -5.40 29.19
C SER A 327 18.80 -4.19 29.22
N SER A 328 19.06 -3.59 28.06
CA SER A 328 19.81 -2.35 27.90
C SER A 328 18.88 -1.24 27.40
N THR A 329 19.23 0.01 27.73
CA THR A 329 18.54 1.18 27.19
C THR A 329 19.50 1.88 26.24
N THR A 330 19.12 1.96 24.97
CA THR A 330 19.91 2.62 23.92
C THR A 330 19.19 3.87 23.47
N LYS A 331 19.92 4.98 23.40
CA LYS A 331 19.40 6.24 22.87
C LYS A 331 19.50 6.27 21.35
N VAL A 332 18.35 6.37 20.70
CA VAL A 332 18.22 6.35 19.23
C VAL A 332 17.72 7.70 18.75
N HIS A 333 18.43 8.29 17.80
CA HIS A 333 18.05 9.52 17.11
C HIS A 333 17.50 9.21 15.72
N PHE A 334 16.77 10.14 15.11
CA PHE A 334 16.20 9.94 13.78
C PHE A 334 16.34 11.19 12.94
N PHE A 335 16.62 11.03 11.65
CA PHE A 335 16.64 12.13 10.69
C PHE A 335 15.76 11.80 9.49
N LEU A 336 15.25 12.84 8.84
CA LEU A 336 14.50 12.68 7.59
C LEU A 336 15.49 12.47 6.44
N PHE A 337 15.49 11.28 5.86
CA PHE A 337 16.35 10.97 4.72
C PHE A 337 15.72 11.41 3.40
N GLN A 338 14.43 11.15 3.20
CA GLN A 338 13.74 11.44 1.95
C GLN A 338 12.24 11.70 2.16
N VAL A 339 11.65 12.41 1.19
CA VAL A 339 10.21 12.64 1.08
C VAL A 339 9.77 12.14 -0.29
N ILE A 340 8.90 11.12 -0.31
CA ILE A 340 8.38 10.48 -1.53
C ILE A 340 6.91 10.89 -1.72
N SER A 341 6.53 11.19 -2.96
CA SER A 341 5.16 11.42 -3.37
C SER A 341 5.09 11.39 -4.89
N ASP A 342 3.90 11.27 -5.46
CA ASP A 342 3.68 11.46 -6.89
C ASP A 342 4.13 12.88 -7.31
N ASN A 343 4.32 13.14 -8.60
CA ASN A 343 4.90 14.42 -9.02
C ASN A 343 4.10 15.64 -8.55
N LEU A 344 2.77 15.55 -8.55
CA LEU A 344 1.90 16.64 -8.13
C LEU A 344 1.96 16.87 -6.62
N GLY A 345 1.91 15.80 -5.83
CA GLY A 345 2.03 15.81 -4.38
C GLY A 345 3.41 16.27 -3.93
N ALA A 346 4.48 15.72 -4.52
CA ALA A 346 5.85 16.14 -4.24
C ALA A 346 6.08 17.63 -4.54
N ASN A 347 5.66 18.13 -5.72
CA ASN A 347 5.74 19.57 -5.99
C ASN A 347 4.91 20.37 -4.98
N THR A 348 3.74 19.86 -4.59
CA THR A 348 2.85 20.52 -3.63
C THR A 348 3.50 20.66 -2.27
N ILE A 349 4.01 19.59 -1.67
CA ILE A 349 4.53 19.58 -0.29
C ILE A 349 5.96 20.13 -0.17
N LEU A 350 6.74 20.08 -1.25
CA LEU A 350 8.11 20.60 -1.30
C LEU A 350 8.17 22.08 -1.72
N GLY A 351 7.02 22.73 -1.95
CA GLY A 351 6.93 24.17 -2.20
C GLY A 351 7.13 24.61 -3.65
N PHE A 352 7.12 23.68 -4.60
CA PHE A 352 7.20 23.97 -6.04
C PHE A 352 5.83 24.28 -6.67
N VAL A 353 5.84 24.70 -7.92
CA VAL A 353 4.62 24.91 -8.70
C VAL A 353 3.87 23.60 -8.92
N ARG A 354 2.56 23.64 -8.71
CA ARG A 354 1.64 22.49 -8.84
C ARG A 354 1.13 22.30 -10.27
N SER A 355 1.68 23.04 -11.23
CA SER A 355 1.28 23.01 -12.63
C SER A 355 2.48 22.66 -13.50
N PHE A 356 2.39 21.53 -14.19
CA PHE A 356 3.41 21.08 -15.15
C PHE A 356 3.32 21.82 -16.49
N ASN A 357 2.38 22.76 -16.63
CA ASN A 357 2.28 23.65 -17.78
C ASN A 357 3.07 24.94 -17.63
N GLY A 358 3.63 25.23 -16.45
CA GLY A 358 4.50 26.39 -16.24
C GLY A 358 5.82 26.29 -17.00
N THR A 359 6.53 27.41 -17.14
CA THR A 359 7.82 27.47 -17.84
C THR A 359 8.86 26.57 -17.18
N HIS A 360 8.96 26.60 -15.85
CA HIS A 360 9.89 25.78 -15.06
C HIS A 360 9.07 24.94 -14.08
N CYS A 361 9.03 23.62 -14.27
CA CYS A 361 8.23 22.71 -13.44
C CYS A 361 9.06 21.60 -12.76
N CYS A 362 10.33 21.46 -13.14
CA CYS A 362 11.24 20.46 -12.58
C CYS A 362 11.76 20.87 -11.19
N ARG A 363 11.81 19.91 -10.27
CA ARG A 363 12.38 20.09 -8.92
C ARG A 363 13.91 20.06 -8.90
N VAL A 364 14.54 19.49 -9.93
CA VAL A 364 16.00 19.25 -9.98
C VAL A 364 16.73 20.29 -10.84
N CYS A 365 16.12 20.72 -11.94
CA CYS A 365 16.76 21.64 -12.87
C CYS A 365 15.87 22.83 -13.25
N LEU A 366 16.50 23.83 -13.85
CA LEU A 366 15.92 25.06 -14.37
C LEU A 366 15.56 24.94 -15.85
N ALA A 367 15.42 23.72 -16.38
CA ALA A 367 15.01 23.52 -17.77
C ALA A 367 13.62 24.14 -18.00
N SER A 368 13.52 24.94 -19.05
CA SER A 368 12.26 25.46 -19.54
C SER A 368 11.42 24.36 -20.19
N LYS A 369 10.13 24.58 -20.31
CA LYS A 369 9.21 23.65 -20.99
C LYS A 369 9.65 23.34 -22.42
N GLU A 370 10.20 24.31 -23.15
CA GLU A 370 10.69 24.12 -24.52
C GLU A 370 11.92 23.22 -24.57
N GLU A 371 12.84 23.40 -23.61
CA GLU A 371 14.02 22.53 -23.48
C GLU A 371 13.61 21.10 -23.10
N ILE A 372 12.72 20.92 -22.12
CA ILE A 372 12.26 19.60 -21.65
C ILE A 372 11.71 18.75 -22.80
N LEU A 373 11.05 19.35 -23.79
CA LEU A 373 10.49 18.64 -24.96
C LEU A 373 11.55 17.99 -25.85
N THR A 374 12.78 18.50 -25.82
CA THR A 374 13.87 18.06 -26.72
C THR A 374 15.07 17.47 -25.98
N MET A 375 15.18 17.70 -24.67
CA MET A 375 16.23 17.13 -23.84
C MET A 375 16.15 15.60 -23.80
N THR A 376 17.25 14.96 -24.18
CA THR A 376 17.45 13.51 -24.12
C THR A 376 18.56 13.09 -23.17
N LYS A 377 19.27 14.07 -22.59
CA LYS A 377 20.34 13.89 -21.62
C LYS A 377 20.21 14.94 -20.53
N GLU A 378 20.70 14.61 -19.35
CA GLU A 378 20.82 15.57 -18.27
C GLU A 378 21.77 16.72 -18.66
N ASN A 379 21.45 17.92 -18.19
CA ASN A 379 22.32 19.08 -18.32
C ASN A 379 22.63 19.63 -16.93
N VAL A 380 23.78 19.24 -16.40
CA VAL A 380 24.24 19.62 -15.06
C VAL A 380 24.41 21.13 -14.88
N THR A 381 24.60 21.88 -15.97
CA THR A 381 24.82 23.34 -15.90
C THR A 381 23.58 24.13 -15.50
N ILE A 382 22.40 23.51 -15.64
CA ILE A 382 21.10 24.10 -15.28
C ILE A 382 20.48 23.42 -14.07
N PHE A 383 21.25 22.63 -13.32
CA PHE A 383 20.77 22.06 -12.08
C PHE A 383 20.54 23.17 -11.05
N ARG A 384 19.53 22.98 -10.21
CA ARG A 384 19.32 23.85 -9.07
C ARG A 384 20.45 23.62 -8.08
N ASP A 385 20.90 24.72 -7.49
CA ASP A 385 21.84 24.73 -6.39
C ASP A 385 21.24 25.57 -5.25
N LYS A 386 21.84 25.50 -4.07
CA LYS A 386 21.30 26.22 -2.90
C LYS A 386 21.23 27.73 -3.12
N ASN A 387 22.21 28.32 -3.83
CA ASN A 387 22.22 29.76 -4.06
C ASN A 387 21.09 30.19 -5.00
N ASN A 388 20.90 29.48 -6.13
CA ASN A 388 19.82 29.82 -7.07
C ASN A 388 18.44 29.49 -6.48
N TYR A 389 18.32 28.42 -5.70
CA TYR A 389 17.11 28.07 -4.97
C TYR A 389 16.71 29.16 -3.97
N ASP A 390 17.65 29.65 -3.17
CA ASP A 390 17.39 30.71 -2.18
C ASP A 390 16.91 32.01 -2.86
N GLN A 391 17.53 32.38 -3.99
CA GLN A 391 17.09 33.53 -4.78
C GLN A 391 15.69 33.33 -5.37
N ASP A 392 15.41 32.15 -5.91
CA ASP A 392 14.10 31.82 -6.46
C ASP A 392 13.01 31.74 -5.38
N CYS A 393 13.34 31.31 -4.16
CA CYS A 393 12.43 31.34 -3.00
C CYS A 393 12.05 32.78 -2.64
N LEU A 394 13.02 33.70 -2.60
CA LEU A 394 12.78 35.11 -2.32
C LEU A 394 11.92 35.79 -3.39
N GLN A 395 12.14 35.42 -4.65
CA GLN A 395 11.46 36.01 -5.81
C GLN A 395 10.16 35.27 -6.20
N GLN A 396 9.90 34.09 -5.61
CA GLN A 396 8.84 33.15 -6.03
C GLN A 396 8.89 32.87 -7.54
N SER A 397 10.10 32.55 -8.00
CA SER A 397 10.47 32.48 -9.40
C SER A 397 10.88 31.05 -9.80
N SER A 398 11.10 30.83 -11.09
CA SER A 398 11.61 29.57 -11.65
C SER A 398 10.90 28.31 -11.13
N GLY A 399 9.58 28.36 -10.96
CA GLY A 399 8.82 27.19 -10.52
C GLY A 399 8.77 26.95 -9.01
N ILE A 400 9.24 27.90 -8.18
CA ILE A 400 9.12 27.85 -6.72
C ILE A 400 7.97 28.76 -6.26
N ARG A 401 7.15 28.26 -5.32
CA ARG A 401 6.02 28.99 -4.72
C ARG A 401 6.27 29.40 -3.28
N GLU A 402 6.86 28.51 -2.52
CA GLU A 402 7.24 28.72 -1.13
C GLU A 402 8.52 27.92 -0.83
N GLU A 403 9.29 28.37 0.16
CA GLU A 403 10.43 27.61 0.65
C GLU A 403 9.97 26.24 1.19
N CYS A 404 10.74 25.21 0.88
CA CYS A 404 10.48 23.86 1.36
C CYS A 404 10.59 23.83 2.89
N ILE A 405 9.47 23.57 3.56
CA ILE A 405 9.39 23.58 5.02
C ILE A 405 10.33 22.55 5.68
N PHE A 406 10.64 21.45 4.97
CA PHE A 406 11.54 20.39 5.44
C PHE A 406 13.01 20.81 5.48
N ASN A 407 13.41 21.88 4.76
CA ASN A 407 14.77 22.43 4.83
C ASN A 407 15.16 22.93 6.24
N GLN A 408 14.18 23.08 7.14
CA GLN A 408 14.44 23.41 8.54
C GLN A 408 14.98 22.23 9.37
N LEU A 409 14.95 21.01 8.82
CA LEU A 409 15.42 19.82 9.51
C LEU A 409 16.94 19.66 9.32
N PRO A 410 17.69 19.32 10.38
CA PRO A 410 19.08 18.92 10.25
C PRO A 410 19.24 17.81 9.22
N TYR A 411 20.28 17.93 8.38
CA TYR A 411 20.64 16.96 7.34
C TYR A 411 19.62 16.76 6.21
N PHE A 412 18.63 17.65 6.11
CA PHE A 412 17.69 17.66 4.99
C PHE A 412 17.78 18.97 4.21
N HIS A 413 17.94 18.86 2.90
CA HIS A 413 17.67 19.94 1.97
C HIS A 413 16.99 19.37 0.73
N VAL A 414 15.96 20.05 0.23
CA VAL A 414 15.14 19.55 -0.89
C VAL A 414 15.95 19.17 -2.14
N LEU A 415 17.07 19.86 -2.38
CA LEU A 415 17.98 19.58 -3.49
C LEU A 415 18.97 18.44 -3.21
N ASP A 416 19.37 18.25 -1.95
CA ASP A 416 20.35 17.22 -1.58
C ASP A 416 19.66 15.87 -1.35
N ASN A 417 18.42 15.91 -0.85
CA ASN A 417 17.58 14.76 -0.50
C ASN A 417 16.48 14.53 -1.55
N THR A 418 16.74 14.92 -2.80
CA THR A 418 15.77 14.72 -3.89
C THR A 418 15.47 13.23 -4.05
N CYS A 419 14.19 12.90 -4.12
CA CYS A 419 13.69 11.56 -4.38
C CYS A 419 12.59 11.61 -5.45
N PHE A 420 12.42 10.48 -6.13
CA PHE A 420 11.43 10.27 -7.18
C PHE A 420 10.60 9.04 -6.83
N ASP A 421 9.45 8.89 -7.46
CA ASP A 421 8.57 7.74 -7.26
C ASP A 421 8.65 6.85 -8.50
N PRO A 422 9.44 5.77 -8.49
CA PRO A 422 9.59 4.90 -9.66
C PRO A 422 8.25 4.29 -10.12
N CYS A 423 7.31 4.07 -9.21
CA CYS A 423 5.99 3.57 -9.59
C CYS A 423 5.27 4.62 -10.43
N HIS A 424 5.15 5.87 -9.96
CA HIS A 424 4.43 6.92 -10.69
C HIS A 424 5.21 7.48 -11.90
N ASP A 425 6.52 7.64 -11.78
CA ASP A 425 7.37 8.27 -12.78
C ASP A 425 7.75 7.30 -13.91
N LEU A 426 8.13 6.06 -13.57
CA LEU A 426 8.54 5.06 -14.54
C LEU A 426 7.38 4.17 -14.94
N LEU A 427 6.87 3.33 -14.02
CA LEU A 427 5.95 2.24 -14.35
C LEU A 427 4.60 2.75 -14.83
N GLU A 428 4.05 3.75 -14.13
CA GLU A 428 2.79 4.39 -14.45
C GLU A 428 2.93 5.63 -15.34
N GLY A 429 4.16 6.10 -15.51
CA GLY A 429 4.51 7.23 -16.37
C GLY A 429 5.11 6.73 -17.68
N ILE A 430 6.43 6.84 -17.80
CA ILE A 430 7.19 6.59 -19.05
C ILE A 430 6.84 5.23 -19.69
N CYS A 431 6.81 4.18 -18.89
CA CYS A 431 6.63 2.81 -19.37
C CYS A 431 5.27 2.59 -20.03
N ARG A 432 4.21 3.30 -19.58
CA ARG A 432 2.88 3.19 -20.20
C ARG A 432 2.90 3.64 -21.66
N TYR A 433 3.66 4.67 -21.98
CA TYR A 433 3.80 5.19 -23.34
C TYR A 433 4.73 4.32 -24.17
N ASP A 434 5.93 4.05 -23.65
CA ASP A 434 6.95 3.28 -24.36
C ASP A 434 6.47 1.86 -24.67
N MET A 435 5.94 1.12 -23.68
CA MET A 435 5.42 -0.24 -23.92
C MET A 435 4.18 -0.24 -24.81
N GLY A 436 3.33 0.78 -24.71
CA GLY A 436 2.18 0.95 -25.60
C GLY A 436 2.60 1.07 -27.06
N GLU A 437 3.58 1.93 -27.36
CA GLU A 437 4.12 2.11 -28.71
C GLU A 437 4.91 0.89 -29.20
N ILE A 438 5.73 0.26 -28.34
CA ILE A 438 6.48 -0.96 -28.68
C ILE A 438 5.51 -2.08 -29.08
N LEU A 439 4.46 -2.31 -28.29
CA LEU A 439 3.45 -3.33 -28.59
C LEU A 439 2.70 -2.98 -29.88
N HIS A 440 2.34 -1.72 -30.08
CA HIS A 440 1.66 -1.28 -31.30
C HIS A 440 2.52 -1.56 -32.54
N ASP A 441 3.79 -1.14 -32.51
CA ASP A 441 4.72 -1.33 -33.62
C ASP A 441 4.99 -2.82 -33.90
N LEU A 442 5.24 -3.64 -32.87
CA LEU A 442 5.51 -5.06 -33.06
C LEU A 442 4.29 -5.86 -33.54
N ILE A 443 3.08 -5.51 -33.08
CA ILE A 443 1.86 -6.24 -33.40
C ILE A 443 1.26 -5.79 -34.73
N TYR A 444 1.11 -4.48 -34.95
CA TYR A 444 0.31 -3.95 -36.07
C TYR A 444 1.15 -3.46 -37.24
N GLU A 445 2.31 -2.84 -36.99
CA GLU A 445 3.16 -2.30 -38.06
C GLU A 445 4.09 -3.39 -38.61
N LYS A 446 4.87 -4.02 -37.73
CA LYS A 446 5.85 -5.06 -38.07
C LYS A 446 5.26 -6.47 -38.13
N ASN A 447 4.05 -6.67 -37.62
CA ASN A 447 3.33 -7.94 -37.66
C ASN A 447 4.16 -9.14 -37.14
N CYS A 448 4.97 -8.93 -36.11
CA CYS A 448 5.86 -9.96 -35.54
C CYS A 448 5.07 -11.04 -34.79
N PHE A 449 3.99 -10.65 -34.10
CA PHE A 449 3.07 -11.53 -33.39
C PHE A 449 1.71 -10.84 -33.23
N THR A 450 0.69 -11.59 -32.82
CA THR A 450 -0.66 -11.04 -32.58
C THR A 450 -0.92 -10.80 -31.09
N LEU A 451 -1.86 -9.90 -30.78
CA LEU A 451 -2.31 -9.66 -29.41
C LEU A 451 -2.80 -10.96 -28.74
N SER A 452 -3.51 -11.82 -29.48
CA SER A 452 -3.95 -13.12 -28.98
C SER A 452 -2.78 -14.03 -28.61
N GLN A 453 -1.69 -14.01 -29.37
CA GLN A 453 -0.47 -14.79 -29.07
C GLN A 453 0.21 -14.27 -27.80
N LEU A 454 0.30 -12.95 -27.61
CA LEU A 454 0.83 -12.35 -26.38
C LEU A 454 -0.02 -12.74 -25.17
N ASN A 455 -1.34 -12.57 -25.25
CA ASN A 455 -2.26 -12.93 -24.16
C ASN A 455 -2.24 -14.43 -23.85
N TRP A 456 -2.02 -15.28 -24.86
CA TRP A 456 -1.83 -16.71 -24.66
C TRP A 456 -0.53 -16.98 -23.88
N LYS A 457 0.58 -16.34 -24.26
CA LYS A 457 1.86 -16.45 -23.54
C LYS A 457 1.75 -15.99 -22.08
N ILE A 458 1.07 -14.87 -21.83
CA ILE A 458 0.84 -14.36 -20.48
C ILE A 458 0.02 -15.36 -19.66
N LYS A 459 -1.08 -15.88 -20.22
CA LYS A 459 -1.99 -16.82 -19.53
C LYS A 459 -1.29 -18.10 -19.09
N PHE A 460 -0.35 -18.60 -19.89
CA PHE A 460 0.37 -19.84 -19.64
C PHE A 460 1.79 -19.62 -19.10
N PHE A 461 2.12 -18.39 -18.70
CA PHE A 461 3.39 -18.12 -18.05
C PHE A 461 3.38 -18.74 -16.66
N ASP A 462 4.37 -19.59 -16.37
CA ASP A 462 4.48 -20.26 -15.08
C ASP A 462 4.90 -19.27 -14.00
N ASN A 463 3.92 -18.80 -13.23
CA ASN A 463 4.13 -17.85 -12.14
C ASN A 463 4.44 -18.54 -10.80
N SER A 464 4.57 -19.87 -10.75
CA SER A 464 4.82 -20.60 -9.51
C SER A 464 6.13 -20.18 -8.82
N LEU A 465 7.11 -19.70 -9.59
CA LEU A 465 8.37 -19.13 -9.09
C LEU A 465 8.22 -17.68 -8.55
N LEU A 466 7.08 -17.03 -8.79
CA LEU A 466 6.83 -15.61 -8.51
C LEU A 466 5.79 -15.36 -7.41
N GLY A 467 5.33 -16.42 -6.73
CA GLY A 467 4.47 -16.30 -5.55
C GLY A 467 3.03 -15.87 -5.83
N ASP A 468 2.42 -16.38 -6.91
CA ASP A 468 0.98 -16.38 -7.27
C ASP A 468 0.21 -15.04 -7.32
N LYS A 469 0.80 -13.89 -6.99
CA LYS A 469 0.03 -12.65 -6.75
C LYS A 469 0.13 -11.56 -7.81
N ASN A 470 1.14 -11.59 -8.70
CA ASN A 470 1.34 -10.56 -9.73
C ASN A 470 1.27 -11.19 -11.13
N ILE A 471 0.07 -11.56 -11.56
CA ILE A 471 -0.17 -12.03 -12.92
C ILE A 471 -0.61 -10.85 -13.76
N LEU A 472 0.12 -10.55 -14.84
CA LEU A 472 -0.30 -9.55 -15.81
C LEU A 472 -1.69 -9.92 -16.36
N PRO A 473 -2.71 -9.05 -16.28
CA PRO A 473 -3.99 -9.28 -16.91
C PRO A 473 -3.83 -9.31 -18.44
N GLN A 474 -4.82 -9.90 -19.11
CA GLN A 474 -4.83 -9.90 -20.57
C GLN A 474 -4.82 -8.46 -21.11
N VAL A 475 -3.86 -8.16 -21.98
CA VAL A 475 -3.75 -6.88 -22.65
C VAL A 475 -4.87 -6.77 -23.69
N THR A 476 -5.62 -5.68 -23.67
CA THR A 476 -6.73 -5.47 -24.61
C THR A 476 -6.31 -4.63 -25.81
N HIS A 477 -7.08 -4.70 -26.90
CA HIS A 477 -6.88 -3.83 -28.07
C HIS A 477 -6.96 -2.34 -27.72
N ALA A 478 -7.81 -1.96 -26.76
CA ALA A 478 -7.90 -0.59 -26.28
C ALA A 478 -6.59 -0.16 -25.58
N SER A 479 -5.95 -1.09 -24.86
CA SER A 479 -4.69 -0.89 -24.15
C SER A 479 -3.46 -0.82 -25.07
N THR A 480 -3.55 -1.28 -26.32
CA THR A 480 -2.45 -1.22 -27.31
C THR A 480 -2.54 0.00 -28.23
N SER A 481 -3.45 0.94 -27.97
CA SER A 481 -3.69 2.13 -28.80
C SER A 481 -2.65 3.25 -28.62
N LYS A 482 -1.40 2.89 -28.23
CA LYS A 482 -0.22 3.73 -27.89
C LYS A 482 0.01 4.03 -26.42
N ILE A 483 -0.99 3.83 -25.56
CA ILE A 483 -0.83 3.99 -24.10
C ILE A 483 -1.35 2.74 -23.41
N LEU A 484 -0.45 2.03 -22.75
CA LEU A 484 -0.74 0.83 -21.98
C LEU A 484 -1.11 1.18 -20.55
N VAL A 485 -2.42 1.13 -20.24
CA VAL A 485 -2.95 1.39 -18.89
C VAL A 485 -3.14 0.08 -18.14
N ILE A 486 -2.17 -0.24 -17.31
CA ILE A 486 -2.13 -1.35 -16.34
C ILE A 486 -1.53 -0.84 -15.02
N SER A 487 -1.62 -1.61 -13.94
CA SER A 487 -1.04 -1.24 -12.65
C SER A 487 0.49 -1.22 -12.70
N ALA A 488 1.14 -0.54 -11.74
CA ALA A 488 2.60 -0.50 -11.67
C ALA A 488 3.22 -1.91 -11.57
N SER A 489 2.67 -2.80 -10.74
CA SER A 489 3.19 -4.17 -10.59
C SER A 489 3.02 -5.00 -11.86
N GLU A 490 1.91 -4.82 -12.56
CA GLU A 490 1.66 -5.45 -13.86
C GLU A 490 2.64 -4.93 -14.92
N MET A 491 2.89 -3.62 -14.96
CA MET A 491 3.87 -3.04 -15.88
C MET A 491 5.29 -3.54 -15.58
N PHE A 492 5.68 -3.58 -14.30
CA PHE A 492 6.98 -4.08 -13.87
C PHE A 492 7.19 -5.53 -14.33
N PHE A 493 6.18 -6.39 -14.12
CA PHE A 493 6.19 -7.76 -14.60
C PHE A 493 6.34 -7.80 -16.13
N LEU A 494 5.53 -7.03 -16.85
CA LEU A 494 5.57 -7.01 -18.31
C LEU A 494 6.97 -6.67 -18.80
N ILE A 495 7.58 -5.59 -18.31
CA ILE A 495 8.92 -5.14 -18.73
C ILE A 495 9.96 -6.22 -18.44
N GLN A 496 9.96 -6.74 -17.20
CA GLN A 496 10.94 -7.72 -16.76
C GLN A 496 10.91 -9.01 -17.60
N TYR A 497 9.71 -9.45 -17.99
CA TYR A 497 9.52 -10.72 -18.70
C TYR A 497 9.22 -10.55 -20.19
N PHE A 498 9.20 -9.32 -20.71
CA PHE A 498 8.80 -9.05 -22.08
C PHE A 498 9.64 -9.83 -23.09
N GLY A 499 10.97 -9.78 -22.93
CA GLY A 499 11.91 -10.52 -23.79
C GLY A 499 11.66 -12.03 -23.77
N ILE A 500 11.29 -12.61 -22.63
CA ILE A 500 10.99 -14.05 -22.51
C ILE A 500 9.65 -14.38 -23.18
N LEU A 501 8.64 -13.53 -23.02
CA LEU A 501 7.30 -13.75 -23.55
C LEU A 501 7.28 -13.77 -25.09
N ILE A 502 7.97 -12.82 -25.72
CA ILE A 502 7.86 -12.58 -27.17
C ILE A 502 9.18 -12.60 -27.94
N GLY A 503 10.34 -12.71 -27.28
CA GLY A 503 11.65 -12.59 -27.93
C GLY A 503 11.86 -13.55 -29.10
N SER A 504 11.40 -14.80 -28.98
CA SER A 504 11.42 -15.79 -30.08
C SER A 504 10.61 -15.41 -31.33
N ARG A 505 9.76 -14.38 -31.24
CA ARG A 505 8.91 -13.88 -32.32
C ARG A 505 9.38 -12.54 -32.87
N VAL A 506 10.39 -11.91 -32.28
CA VAL A 506 10.91 -10.61 -32.70
C VAL A 506 12.30 -10.79 -33.31
N PRO A 507 12.51 -10.39 -34.58
CA PRO A 507 13.84 -10.37 -35.18
C PRO A 507 14.84 -9.54 -34.36
N GLU A 508 16.06 -10.06 -34.21
CA GLU A 508 17.13 -9.43 -33.41
C GLU A 508 17.47 -8.00 -33.89
N THR A 509 17.34 -7.73 -35.19
CA THR A 509 17.54 -6.40 -35.79
C THR A 509 16.54 -5.36 -35.30
N TYR A 510 15.33 -5.77 -34.88
CA TYR A 510 14.35 -4.86 -34.31
C TYR A 510 14.61 -4.58 -32.83
N LEU A 511 15.10 -5.56 -32.07
CA LEU A 511 15.45 -5.39 -30.66
C LEU A 511 16.55 -4.34 -30.46
N GLN A 512 17.60 -4.38 -31.29
CA GLN A 512 18.69 -3.38 -31.28
C GLN A 512 18.22 -1.94 -31.55
N SER A 513 17.06 -1.77 -32.21
CA SER A 513 16.47 -0.45 -32.46
C SER A 513 15.73 0.11 -31.24
N TYR A 514 15.14 -0.75 -30.40
CA TYR A 514 14.48 -0.35 -29.16
C TYR A 514 15.46 -0.19 -28.00
N GLU A 515 16.52 -1.00 -27.92
CA GLU A 515 17.59 -0.81 -26.92
C GLU A 515 18.26 0.56 -27.03
N LYS A 516 18.35 1.11 -28.25
CA LYS A 516 18.94 2.44 -28.52
C LYS A 516 17.93 3.59 -28.46
N GLY A 517 16.64 3.30 -28.43
CA GLY A 517 15.57 4.28 -28.66
C GLY A 517 14.47 4.33 -27.60
N SER A 518 14.26 3.26 -26.83
CA SER A 518 13.29 3.21 -25.74
C SER A 518 13.94 3.64 -24.43
N ARG A 519 13.28 4.58 -23.76
CA ARG A 519 13.72 5.11 -22.46
C ARG A 519 13.60 4.04 -21.36
N VAL A 520 12.68 3.09 -21.53
CA VAL A 520 12.44 1.99 -20.58
C VAL A 520 13.64 1.05 -20.46
N PHE A 521 14.21 0.62 -21.59
CA PHE A 521 15.34 -0.33 -21.57
C PHE A 521 16.66 0.34 -21.17
N VAL A 522 16.87 1.62 -21.51
CA VAL A 522 18.04 2.38 -21.05
C VAL A 522 18.01 2.60 -19.54
N VAL A 523 16.85 2.97 -18.97
CA VAL A 523 16.71 3.16 -17.51
C VAL A 523 16.80 1.83 -16.75
N TYR A 524 16.26 0.72 -17.30
CA TYR A 524 16.41 -0.60 -16.70
C TYR A 524 17.85 -1.12 -16.76
N ASP A 525 18.56 -0.88 -17.86
CA ASP A 525 19.97 -1.26 -18.00
C ASP A 525 20.87 -0.38 -17.12
N GLU A 526 20.58 0.90 -16.90
CA GLU A 526 21.34 1.73 -15.94
C GLU A 526 21.03 1.39 -14.46
N THR A 527 19.82 0.91 -14.16
CA THR A 527 19.42 0.52 -12.78
C THR A 527 19.78 -0.92 -12.40
N LEU A 528 19.85 -1.84 -13.37
CA LEU A 528 20.38 -3.21 -13.19
C LEU A 528 21.86 -3.33 -13.58
N GLY A 529 22.39 -2.38 -14.36
CA GLY A 529 23.74 -2.37 -14.93
C GLY A 529 24.82 -1.97 -13.95
N GLN A 530 24.86 -2.64 -12.82
CA GLN A 530 26.12 -3.05 -12.19
C GLN A 530 26.09 -4.50 -11.69
N GLN A 531 25.02 -5.27 -11.90
CA GLN A 531 25.08 -6.72 -11.74
C GLN A 531 25.59 -7.34 -13.04
N GLN A 532 26.89 -7.63 -13.08
CA GLN A 532 27.37 -8.71 -13.94
C GLN A 532 26.73 -10.00 -13.43
N TRP A 533 25.73 -10.51 -14.14
CA TRP A 533 25.17 -11.83 -13.89
C TRP A 533 26.31 -12.83 -14.03
N SER A 534 26.61 -13.54 -12.95
CA SER A 534 27.66 -14.57 -13.00
C SER A 534 27.30 -15.61 -14.06
N SER A 535 28.30 -16.21 -14.69
CA SER A 535 28.08 -17.28 -15.68
C SER A 535 27.24 -18.43 -15.11
N ALA A 536 27.26 -18.62 -13.78
CA ALA A 536 26.42 -19.58 -13.07
C ALA A 536 24.94 -19.18 -13.00
N GLN A 537 24.62 -17.89 -12.83
CA GLN A 537 23.23 -17.39 -12.84
C GLN A 537 22.64 -17.43 -14.26
N ILE A 538 23.43 -17.05 -15.26
CA ILE A 538 23.04 -17.19 -16.68
C ILE A 538 22.84 -18.67 -17.01
N SER A 539 23.77 -19.54 -16.60
CA SER A 539 23.65 -20.98 -16.82
C SER A 539 22.48 -21.59 -16.05
N CYS A 540 22.11 -21.06 -14.88
CA CYS A 540 20.95 -21.49 -14.12
C CYS A 540 19.65 -21.12 -14.86
N LEU A 541 19.52 -19.88 -15.32
CA LEU A 541 18.37 -19.43 -16.11
C LEU A 541 18.25 -20.19 -17.44
N VAL A 542 19.37 -20.36 -18.14
CA VAL A 542 19.43 -21.16 -19.37
C VAL A 542 19.05 -22.61 -19.06
N SER A 543 19.53 -23.19 -17.95
CA SER A 543 19.14 -24.56 -17.55
C SER A 543 17.68 -24.68 -17.16
N GLN A 544 17.07 -23.66 -16.56
CA GLN A 544 15.63 -23.65 -16.22
C GLN A 544 14.75 -23.47 -17.47
N ILE A 545 15.27 -22.80 -18.49
CA ILE A 545 14.64 -22.68 -19.81
C ILE A 545 14.82 -23.97 -20.64
N ASP A 546 15.95 -24.66 -20.51
CA ASP A 546 16.28 -25.91 -21.20
C ASP A 546 15.83 -27.19 -20.45
N ASP A 547 15.40 -27.09 -19.18
CA ASP A 547 14.95 -28.27 -18.45
C ASP A 547 13.60 -28.74 -19.01
N ARG A 548 13.55 -30.05 -19.29
CA ARG A 548 12.65 -30.73 -20.22
C ARG A 548 11.19 -30.81 -19.77
N GLY A 549 10.80 -30.01 -18.77
CA GLY A 549 9.43 -29.80 -18.31
C GLY A 549 8.61 -28.90 -19.23
N PHE A 550 9.20 -27.82 -19.75
CA PHE A 550 8.46 -26.81 -20.53
C PHE A 550 8.05 -27.32 -21.93
N GLN A 551 8.85 -28.22 -22.54
CA GLN A 551 8.50 -28.86 -23.82
C GLN A 551 7.38 -29.91 -23.71
N ARG A 552 7.10 -30.46 -22.52
CA ARG A 552 6.04 -31.49 -22.37
C ARG A 552 4.63 -30.92 -22.38
N GLN A 553 4.43 -29.65 -22.01
CA GLN A 553 3.10 -29.02 -21.99
C GLN A 553 2.57 -28.61 -23.38
N CYS A 554 3.41 -28.61 -24.43
CA CYS A 554 2.99 -28.26 -25.79
C CYS A 554 2.68 -29.46 -26.72
N ASN A 555 2.65 -30.71 -26.21
CA ASN A 555 2.43 -31.91 -27.04
C ASN A 555 1.19 -32.73 -26.66
N ILE A 556 0.08 -32.06 -26.33
CA ILE A 556 -1.24 -32.70 -26.49
C ILE A 556 -1.75 -32.34 -27.89
N GLY A 557 -1.34 -33.14 -28.88
CA GLY A 557 -1.93 -33.00 -30.21
C GLY A 557 -1.14 -33.53 -31.40
N LEU A 558 -0.29 -34.56 -31.29
CA LEU A 558 0.05 -35.36 -32.48
C LEU A 558 0.18 -36.84 -32.11
N ALA A 559 -0.73 -37.63 -32.69
CA ALA A 559 -0.77 -39.07 -32.58
C ALA A 559 0.47 -39.72 -33.22
N THR A 560 1.07 -40.62 -32.44
CA THR A 560 1.72 -41.88 -32.83
C THR A 560 2.05 -42.11 -34.33
N ASN A 561 3.33 -42.31 -34.65
CA ASN A 561 3.87 -43.63 -35.01
C ASN A 561 5.36 -43.61 -35.44
N ARG A 562 6.12 -44.55 -34.84
CA ARG A 562 7.15 -45.46 -35.44
C ARG A 562 8.43 -44.82 -36.01
N LEU A 563 9.58 -45.06 -35.35
CA LEU A 563 10.54 -46.18 -35.55
C LEU A 563 11.49 -45.99 -36.74
N GLY A 564 12.79 -46.13 -36.48
CA GLY A 564 13.86 -46.30 -37.48
C GLY A 564 14.92 -45.19 -37.40
N ALA A 565 15.95 -45.28 -36.56
CA ALA A 565 17.15 -46.11 -36.67
C ALA A 565 18.18 -45.62 -37.72
N VAL A 566 19.38 -45.35 -37.21
CA VAL A 566 20.71 -45.69 -37.79
C VAL A 566 21.54 -44.57 -38.46
N VAL A 567 22.72 -44.41 -37.85
CA VAL A 567 23.95 -43.63 -38.10
C VAL A 567 23.91 -42.13 -37.87
#